data_AF-A0A6P0Y538-F1
#
_entry.id   AF-A0A6P0Y538-F1
#
_cell.length_a   1.000
_cell.length_b   1.000
_cell.length_c   1.000
_cell.angle_alpha   90.00
_cell.angle_beta   90.00
_cell.angle_gamma   90.00
#
_symmetry.space_group_name_H-M   'P 1'
#
loop_
_entity.id
_entity.type
_entity.pdbx_description
1 polymer ?
#
loop_
_entity_poly.entity_id
_entity_poly.type
_entity_poly.pdbx_seq_one_letter_code
_entity_poly.pdbx_strand_id
1 'polypeptide(L)'
;MNEVVILVVDDEPMVLESLSEELERNFGGEYQIEAAESGEEALEIIEELRSEGSEIGVVISDHLMPGLKGDELLIQIHNRYPNTLKIMLTGQ
;
A
#
# COMPACT_ATOMS: atom_id res chain seq x y z
N MET A 1 -19.94 6.54 0.29
CA MET A 1 -19.56 5.43 1.20
C MET A 1 -18.07 5.58 1.40
N ASN A 2 -17.54 5.42 2.62
CA ASN A 2 -16.08 5.45 2.76
C ASN A 2 -15.56 4.15 2.13
N GLU A 3 -14.79 4.28 1.05
CA GLU A 3 -14.10 3.16 0.43
C GLU A 3 -12.86 2.82 1.26
N VAL A 4 -12.67 1.53 1.53
CA VAL A 4 -11.51 1.03 2.26
C VAL A 4 -10.53 0.48 1.24
N VAL A 5 -9.30 0.96 1.31
CA VAL A 5 -8.25 0.71 0.32
C VAL A 5 -7.21 -0.25 0.87
N ILE A 6 -6.77 -1.19 0.04
CA ILE A 6 -5.57 -1.99 0.22
C ILE A 6 -4.51 -1.43 -0.73
N LEU A 7 -3.44 -0.87 -0.18
CA LEU A 7 -2.32 -0.36 -0.95
C LEU A 7 -1.16 -1.36 -0.95
N VAL A 8 -0.66 -1.69 -2.13
CA VAL A 8 0.51 -2.54 -2.32
C VAL A 8 1.68 -1.68 -2.82
N VAL A 9 2.88 -1.91 -2.29
CA VAL A 9 4.08 -1.15 -2.61
C VAL A 9 5.25 -2.09 -2.85
N ASP A 10 5.80 -2.06 -4.07
CA ASP A 10 6.93 -2.92 -4.49
C ASP A 10 7.61 -2.27 -5.69
N ASP A 11 8.95 -2.22 -5.72
CA ASP A 11 9.70 -1.63 -6.85
C ASP A 11 9.89 -2.58 -8.03
N GLU A 12 9.41 -3.83 -7.94
CA GLU A 12 9.38 -4.80 -9.02
C GLU A 12 7.98 -4.87 -9.67
N PRO A 13 7.77 -4.29 -10.88
CA PRO A 13 6.44 -4.20 -11.49
C PRO A 13 5.74 -5.55 -11.68
N MET A 14 6.50 -6.62 -11.92
CA MET A 14 5.96 -7.97 -12.07
C MET A 14 5.39 -8.54 -10.76
N VAL A 15 6.03 -8.23 -9.62
CA VAL A 15 5.54 -8.64 -8.29
C VAL A 15 4.30 -7.83 -7.94
N LEU A 16 4.38 -6.52 -8.17
CA LEU A 16 3.27 -5.59 -7.94
C LEU A 16 2.01 -5.98 -8.73
N GLU A 17 2.14 -6.25 -10.04
CA GLU A 17 1.04 -6.69 -10.91
C GLU A 17 0.45 -8.01 -10.42
N SER A 18 1.29 -9.03 -10.17
CA SER A 18 0.82 -10.34 -9.71
C SER A 18 0.08 -10.27 -8.38
N LEU A 19 0.60 -9.52 -7.41
CA LEU A 19 -0.02 -9.39 -6.09
C LEU A 19 -1.31 -8.56 -6.17
N SER A 20 -1.33 -7.48 -6.96
CA SER A 20 -2.52 -6.66 -7.16
C SER A 20 -3.64 -7.46 -7.82
N GLU A 21 -3.34 -8.27 -8.85
CA GLU A 21 -4.32 -9.16 -9.47
C GLU A 21 -4.90 -10.18 -8.48
N GLU A 22 -4.06 -10.77 -7.63
CA GLU A 22 -4.51 -11.76 -6.67
C GLU A 22 -5.39 -11.14 -5.57
N LEU A 23 -5.06 -9.92 -5.13
CA LEU A 23 -5.89 -9.16 -4.21
C LEU A 23 -7.21 -8.75 -4.86
N GLU A 24 -7.18 -8.24 -6.09
CA GLU A 24 -8.38 -7.82 -6.83
C GLU A 24 -9.36 -9.00 -6.98
N ARG A 25 -8.86 -10.19 -7.33
CA ARG A 25 -9.69 -11.40 -7.48
C ARG A 25 -10.36 -11.85 -6.18
N ASN A 26 -9.71 -11.66 -5.04
CA ASN A 26 -10.19 -12.15 -3.75
C ASN A 26 -10.94 -11.08 -2.94
N PHE A 27 -10.64 -9.79 -3.17
CA PHE A 27 -11.06 -8.68 -2.31
C PHE A 27 -11.61 -7.46 -3.07
N GLY A 28 -11.45 -7.37 -4.41
CA GLY A 28 -11.88 -6.21 -5.22
C GLY A 28 -13.38 -5.93 -5.22
N GLY A 29 -14.21 -6.89 -4.78
CA GLY A 29 -15.64 -6.69 -4.57
C GLY A 29 -16.00 -5.93 -3.28
N GLU A 30 -15.08 -5.84 -2.33
CA GLU A 30 -15.29 -5.24 -1.00
C GLU A 30 -14.32 -4.08 -0.72
N TYR A 31 -13.14 -4.10 -1.32
CA TYR A 31 -12.05 -3.14 -1.10
C TYR A 31 -11.51 -2.64 -2.44
N GLN A 32 -11.06 -1.39 -2.48
CA GLN A 32 -10.30 -0.85 -3.60
C GLN A 32 -8.85 -1.29 -3.48
N ILE A 33 -8.25 -1.74 -4.58
CA ILE A 33 -6.84 -2.13 -4.63
C ILE A 33 -6.06 -1.04 -5.35
N GLU A 34 -5.03 -0.52 -4.70
CA GLU A 34 -4.11 0.48 -5.25
C GLU A 34 -2.67 -0.03 -5.19
N ALA A 35 -1.83 0.46 -6.10
CA ALA A 35 -0.47 0.00 -6.28
C ALA A 35 0.50 1.19 -6.42
N ALA A 36 1.69 1.06 -5.85
CA ALA A 36 2.79 2.01 -5.98
C ALA A 36 4.12 1.29 -6.23
N GLU A 37 4.97 1.88 -7.07
CA GLU A 37 6.30 1.36 -7.40
C GLU A 37 7.40 1.91 -6.46
N SER A 38 7.04 2.81 -5.54
CA SER A 38 7.99 3.40 -4.58
C SER A 38 7.30 3.86 -3.30
N GLY A 39 8.08 4.01 -2.23
CA GLY A 39 7.55 4.55 -0.97
C GLY A 39 7.07 6.01 -1.09
N GLU A 40 7.72 6.81 -1.94
CA GLU A 40 7.29 8.18 -2.23
C GLU A 40 5.92 8.23 -2.92
N GLU A 41 5.74 7.42 -3.97
CA GLU A 41 4.46 7.30 -4.68
C GLU A 41 3.36 6.78 -3.75
N ALA A 42 3.67 5.80 -2.90
CA ALA A 42 2.73 5.29 -1.91
C ALA A 42 2.21 6.40 -0.97
N LEU A 43 3.08 7.31 -0.53
CA LEU A 43 2.68 8.44 0.29
C LEU A 43 1.79 9.43 -0.48
N GLU A 44 2.08 9.68 -1.76
CA GLU A 44 1.26 10.54 -2.62
C GLU A 44 -0.16 9.96 -2.79
N ILE A 45 -0.26 8.67 -3.13
CA ILE A 45 -1.54 7.95 -3.26
C ILE A 45 -2.34 8.00 -1.95
N ILE A 46 -1.68 7.78 -0.81
CA ILE A 46 -2.36 7.87 0.50
C ILE A 46 -2.95 9.25 0.72
N GLU A 47 -2.20 10.33 0.47
CA GLU A 47 -2.70 11.69 0.68
C GLU A 47 -3.86 12.03 -0.28
N GLU A 48 -3.80 11.58 -1.54
CA GLU A 48 -4.87 11.75 -2.53
C GLU A 48 -6.16 11.05 -2.06
N LEU A 49 -6.10 9.74 -1.78
CA LEU A 49 -7.23 8.94 -1.32
C LEU A 49 -7.84 9.50 -0.02
N ARG A 50 -6.98 9.93 0.91
CA ARG A 50 -7.42 10.57 2.17
C ARG A 50 -8.16 11.88 1.91
N SER A 51 -7.74 12.66 0.92
CA SER A 51 -8.39 13.92 0.53
C SER A 51 -9.78 13.67 -0.08
N GLU A 52 -9.96 12.53 -0.73
CA GLU A 52 -11.23 12.07 -1.31
C GLU A 52 -12.18 11.44 -0.28
N GLY A 53 -11.68 11.17 0.94
CA GLY A 53 -12.44 10.62 2.05
C GLY A 53 -12.33 9.10 2.20
N SER A 54 -11.47 8.46 1.42
CA SER A 54 -11.16 7.03 1.53
C SER A 54 -10.32 6.72 2.77
N GLU A 55 -10.40 5.49 3.25
CA GLU A 55 -9.64 4.99 4.38
C GLU A 55 -8.61 3.96 3.91
N ILE A 56 -7.35 4.15 4.28
CA ILE A 56 -6.31 3.16 4.03
C ILE A 56 -6.40 2.07 5.09
N GLY A 57 -7.03 0.96 4.75
CA GLY A 57 -7.23 -0.17 5.65
C GLY A 57 -5.94 -0.94 5.88
N VAL A 58 -5.24 -1.27 4.79
CA VAL A 58 -4.01 -2.06 4.81
C VAL A 58 -2.98 -1.46 3.86
N VAL A 59 -1.72 -1.46 4.28
CA VAL A 59 -0.55 -1.22 3.43
C VAL A 59 0.35 -2.45 3.47
N ILE A 60 0.67 -2.98 2.29
CA ILE A 60 1.56 -4.11 2.09
C ILE A 60 2.78 -3.57 1.34
N SER A 61 3.98 -3.68 1.91
CA SER A 61 5.19 -3.10 1.33
C SER A 61 6.32 -4.12 1.29
N ASP A 62 7.06 -4.20 0.19
CA ASP A 62 8.40 -4.81 0.20
C ASP A 62 9.36 -4.00 1.09
N HIS A 63 10.35 -4.67 1.65
CA HIS A 63 11.36 -4.05 2.52
C HIS A 63 12.44 -3.29 1.74
N LEU A 64 12.92 -3.85 0.63
CA LEU A 64 14.15 -3.43 -0.05
C LEU A 64 13.88 -2.62 -1.32
N MET A 65 13.23 -1.47 -1.15
CA MET A 65 13.00 -0.53 -2.24
C MET A 65 14.11 0.54 -2.33
N PRO A 66 14.46 1.02 -3.53
CA PRO A 66 15.29 2.21 -3.73
C PRO A 66 14.63 3.47 -3.16
N GLY A 67 15.42 4.37 -2.58
CA GLY A 67 14.89 5.60 -1.99
C GLY A 67 14.32 5.33 -0.61
N LEU A 68 13.01 5.54 -0.43
CA LEU A 68 12.32 5.25 0.83
C LEU A 68 12.07 3.75 0.99
N LYS A 69 12.71 3.15 1.99
CA LYS A 69 12.55 1.72 2.28
C LYS A 69 11.19 1.40 2.87
N GLY A 70 10.77 0.14 2.74
CA GLY A 70 9.48 -0.31 3.27
C GLY A 70 9.33 -0.14 4.77
N ASP A 71 10.37 -0.42 5.55
CA ASP A 71 10.33 -0.23 7.00
C ASP A 71 10.16 1.25 7.37
N GLU A 72 10.90 2.14 6.71
CA GLU A 72 10.80 3.59 6.87
C GLU A 72 9.42 4.11 6.45
N LEU A 73 8.88 3.64 5.32
CA LEU A 73 7.53 3.93 4.85
C LEU A 73 6.48 3.53 5.90
N LEU A 74 6.50 2.28 6.36
CA LEU A 74 5.53 1.76 7.32
C LEU A 74 5.61 2.48 8.67
N ILE A 75 6.80 2.93 9.10
CA ILE A 75 6.98 3.79 10.29
C ILE A 75 6.29 5.16 10.08
N GLN A 76 6.48 5.79 8.92
CA GLN A 76 5.83 7.06 8.62
C GLN A 76 4.31 6.93 8.60
N ILE A 77 3.79 5.88 7.96
CA ILE A 77 2.36 5.56 7.92
C ILE A 77 1.84 5.31 9.33
N HIS A 78 2.56 4.56 10.17
CA HIS A 78 2.15 4.34 11.56
C HIS A 78 2.00 5.64 12.35
N ASN A 79 2.93 6.59 12.17
CA ASN A 79 2.90 7.86 12.87
C ASN A 79 1.73 8.76 12.46
N ARG A 80 1.35 8.73 11.17
CA ARG A 80 0.24 9.55 10.63
C ARG A 80 -1.12 8.87 10.76
N TYR A 81 -1.14 7.56 10.53
CA TYR A 81 -2.33 6.72 10.37
C TYR A 81 -2.18 5.44 11.22
N PRO A 82 -2.27 5.55 12.56
CA PRO A 82 -1.96 4.44 13.48
C PRO A 82 -2.89 3.23 13.31
N ASN A 83 -4.13 3.46 12.84
CA ASN A 83 -5.16 2.43 12.65
C ASN A 83 -5.00 1.62 11.36
N THR A 84 -4.25 2.13 10.37
CA THR A 84 -3.92 1.36 9.16
C THR A 84 -3.15 0.11 9.56
N LEU A 85 -3.50 -1.04 8.98
CA LEU A 85 -2.73 -2.27 9.14
C LEU A 85 -1.50 -2.21 8.22
N LYS A 86 -0.36 -2.67 8.72
CA LYS A 86 0.93 -2.65 8.00
C LYS A 86 1.43 -4.07 7.88
N ILE A 87 1.72 -4.50 6.66
CA ILE A 87 2.32 -5.79 6.36
C ILE A 87 3.63 -5.51 5.62
N MET A 88 4.71 -6.08 6.13
CA MET A 88 6.00 -6.06 5.44
C MET A 88 6.19 -7.39 4.71
N LEU A 89 6.45 -7.33 3.42
CA LEU A 89 6.92 -8.45 2.62
C LEU A 89 8.45 -8.48 2.69
N THR A 90 8.99 -9.68 2.83
CA THR A 90 10.44 -9.90 2.88
C THR A 90 10.77 -11.14 2.08
N GLY A 91 11.71 -11.04 1.14
CA GLY A 91 12.30 -12.17 0.40
C GLY A 91 13.58 -12.73 1.06
N GLN A 92 14.01 -13.91 0.63
CA GLN A 92 15.34 -14.47 0.90
C GLN A 92 16.24 -14.34 -0.32
#